data_AF-A0A4U9VXT4-F1
#
_entry.id   AF-A0A4U9VXT4-F1
#
_cell.length_a   1.000
_cell.length_b   1.000
_cell.length_c   1.000
_cell.angle_alpha   90.00
_cell.angle_beta   90.00
_cell.angle_gamma   90.00
#
_symmetry.space_group_name_H-M   'P 1'
#
loop_
_entity.id
_entity.type
_entity.pdbx_description
1 polymer ?
#
loop_
_entity_poly.entity_id
_entity_poly.type
_entity_poly.pdbx_seq_one_letter_code
_entity_poly.pdbx_strand_id
1 'polypeptide(L)'
;MTPENLPIERYDDQLAEKTARLKTMMSPFTAPEPEVFRSPVSHYRMRAEFRIWHDEDDMYHIMFDQQTKQRIRVDSFPAASELINRLMSALMVALKPNPVPAPQAVPDRLSFYAER
;
A
#
# COMPACT_ATOMS: atom_id res chain seq x y z
N MET A 1 6.14 3.40 5.46
CA MET A 1 5.16 2.39 4.99
C MET A 1 3.83 3.09 4.86
N THR A 2 2.95 2.74 3.92
CA THR A 2 1.59 3.30 3.95
C THR A 2 0.79 2.51 4.98
N PRO A 3 0.33 3.16 6.06
CA PRO A 3 -0.40 2.48 7.13
C PRO A 3 -1.75 1.98 6.62
N GLU A 4 -2.29 0.95 7.28
CA GLU A 4 -3.67 0.51 7.07
C GLU A 4 -4.66 1.63 7.40
N ASN A 5 -4.40 2.40 8.47
CA ASN A 5 -5.13 3.62 8.77
C ASN A 5 -4.44 4.85 8.16
N LEU A 6 -5.07 5.43 7.14
CA LEU A 6 -4.55 6.61 6.46
C LEU A 6 -4.74 7.87 7.33
N PRO A 7 -3.70 8.70 7.55
CA PRO A 7 -3.83 9.97 8.27
C PRO A 7 -4.46 11.03 7.37
N ILE A 8 -5.73 10.84 7.00
CA ILE A 8 -6.48 11.67 6.04
C ILE A 8 -6.61 13.11 6.56
N GLU A 9 -6.80 13.28 7.87
CA GLU A 9 -6.95 14.58 8.53
C GLU A 9 -5.71 15.45 8.38
N ARG A 10 -4.54 14.82 8.20
CA ARG A 10 -3.24 15.49 8.03
C ARG A 10 -2.85 15.64 6.57
N TYR A 11 -3.73 15.35 5.62
CA TYR A 11 -3.40 15.38 4.20
C TYR A 11 -2.97 16.78 3.75
N ASP A 12 -3.71 17.82 4.16
CA ASP A 12 -3.42 19.21 3.80
C ASP A 12 -2.07 19.68 4.34
N ASP A 13 -1.78 19.36 5.61
CA ASP A 13 -0.48 19.67 6.23
C ASP A 13 0.67 18.99 5.49
N GLN A 14 0.52 17.71 5.13
CA GLN A 14 1.53 16.98 4.36
C GLN A 14 1.74 17.57 2.97
N LEU A 15 0.67 18.03 2.32
CA LEU A 15 0.77 18.66 1.01
C LEU A 15 1.45 20.03 1.11
N ALA A 16 1.11 20.81 2.12
CA ALA A 16 1.72 22.11 2.39
C ALA A 16 3.23 21.96 2.69
N GLU A 17 3.61 21.00 3.54
CA GLU A 17 5.02 20.69 3.84
C GLU A 17 5.79 20.31 2.57
N LYS A 18 5.26 19.39 1.75
CA LYS A 18 5.90 18.99 0.49
C LYS A 18 6.04 20.16 -0.49
N THR A 19 5.03 21.02 -0.58
CA THR A 19 5.04 22.20 -1.45
C THR A 19 6.09 23.19 -0.99
N ALA A 20 6.13 23.53 0.30
CA ALA A 20 7.14 24.42 0.87
C ALA A 20 8.55 23.86 0.67
N ARG A 21 8.75 22.56 0.93
CA ARG A 21 10.03 21.88 0.73
C ARG A 21 10.47 21.91 -0.73
N LEU A 22 9.57 21.69 -1.68
CA LEU A 22 9.85 21.80 -3.12
C LEU A 22 10.28 23.23 -3.49
N LYS A 23 9.57 24.26 -3.03
CA LYS A 23 9.93 25.66 -3.27
C LYS A 23 11.35 25.98 -2.79
N THR A 24 11.71 25.52 -1.59
CA THR A 24 13.06 25.69 -1.04
C THR A 24 14.11 24.97 -1.89
N MET A 25 13.85 23.73 -2.31
CA MET A 25 14.78 22.97 -3.16
C MET A 25 14.99 23.62 -4.53
N MET A 26 13.97 24.29 -5.06
CA MET A 26 13.99 24.86 -6.41
C MET A 26 14.43 26.32 -6.47
N SER A 27 14.59 27.00 -5.32
CA SER A 27 14.96 28.42 -5.26
C SER A 27 16.27 28.77 -5.98
N PRO A 28 17.33 27.93 -6.01
CA PRO A 28 18.56 28.24 -6.74
C PRO A 28 18.37 28.31 -8.26
N PHE A 29 17.28 27.76 -8.79
CA PHE A 29 17.01 27.66 -10.22
C PHE A 29 16.05 28.74 -10.73
N THR A 30 15.62 29.69 -9.88
CA THR A 30 14.59 30.69 -10.24
C THR A 30 13.33 30.02 -10.80
N ALA A 31 12.98 28.84 -10.26
CA ALA A 31 11.81 28.12 -10.70
C ALA A 31 10.53 28.92 -10.41
N PRO A 32 9.52 28.87 -11.29
CA PRO A 32 8.23 29.50 -11.04
C PRO A 32 7.51 28.82 -9.86
N GLU A 33 6.45 29.48 -9.41
CA GLU A 33 5.53 28.90 -8.43
C GLU A 33 4.98 27.55 -8.91
N PRO A 34 5.09 26.47 -8.11
CA PRO A 34 4.66 25.14 -8.53
C PRO A 34 3.13 25.07 -8.63
N GLU A 35 2.65 24.46 -9.70
CA GLU A 35 1.26 24.01 -9.77
C GLU A 35 1.07 22.74 -8.93
N VAL A 36 0.05 22.74 -8.08
CA VAL A 36 -0.18 21.68 -7.09
C VAL A 36 -1.38 20.84 -7.50
N PHE A 37 -1.13 19.59 -7.90
CA PHE A 37 -2.15 18.61 -8.22
C PHE A 37 -2.40 17.68 -7.04
N ARG A 38 -3.64 17.68 -6.54
CA ARG A 38 -4.03 16.88 -5.38
C ARG A 38 -4.40 15.46 -5.81
N SER A 39 -3.90 14.49 -5.06
CA SER A 39 -4.39 13.10 -5.13
C SER A 39 -5.68 12.97 -4.33
N PRO A 40 -6.57 12.03 -4.67
CA PRO A 40 -7.55 11.51 -3.72
C PRO A 40 -6.85 11.07 -2.42
N VAL A 41 -7.52 11.28 -1.28
CA VAL A 41 -6.97 11.00 0.05
C VAL A 41 -6.91 9.50 0.37
N SER A 42 -7.69 8.69 -0.33
CA SER A 42 -7.75 7.24 -0.27
C SER A 42 -7.87 6.64 -1.68
N HIS A 43 -7.69 5.33 -1.81
CA HIS A 43 -7.88 4.55 -3.04
C HIS A 43 -7.09 5.02 -4.27
N TYR A 44 -5.97 5.72 -4.05
CA TYR A 44 -5.18 6.34 -5.12
C TYR A 44 -4.14 5.41 -5.75
N ARG A 45 -3.79 4.26 -5.14
CA ARG A 45 -2.83 3.29 -5.70
C ARG A 45 -3.50 2.25 -6.58
N MET A 46 -3.04 2.14 -7.82
CA MET A 46 -3.53 1.17 -8.80
C MET A 46 -2.74 -0.14 -8.85
N ARG A 47 -1.67 -0.25 -8.04
CA ARG A 47 -0.88 -1.45 -7.85
C ARG A 47 -0.54 -1.60 -6.38
N ALA A 48 -0.67 -2.81 -5.87
CA ALA A 48 -0.22 -3.19 -4.54
C ALA A 48 0.40 -4.57 -4.57
N GLU A 49 1.33 -4.81 -3.67
CA GLU A 49 2.02 -6.07 -3.55
C GLU A 49 2.04 -6.47 -2.09
N PHE A 50 1.67 -7.72 -1.86
CA PHE A 50 1.58 -8.29 -0.54
C PHE A 50 2.34 -9.61 -0.53
N ARG A 51 2.89 -9.97 0.62
CA ARG A 51 3.30 -11.35 0.85
C ARG A 51 2.12 -12.10 1.44
N ILE A 52 1.96 -13.35 1.06
CA ILE A 52 1.06 -14.25 1.77
C ILE A 52 1.84 -14.89 2.91
N TRP A 53 1.19 -14.98 4.07
CA TRP A 53 1.65 -15.76 5.20
C TRP A 53 0.70 -16.92 5.43
N HIS A 54 1.25 -18.10 5.69
CA HIS A 54 0.51 -19.29 6.10
C HIS A 54 0.75 -19.50 7.59
N ASP A 55 -0.34 -19.73 8.33
CA ASP A 55 -0.32 -19.98 9.77
C ASP A 55 -1.23 -21.16 10.05
N GLU A 56 -0.64 -22.36 10.06
CA GLU A 56 -1.37 -23.64 10.14
C GLU A 56 -2.45 -23.74 9.06
N ASP A 57 -3.72 -23.61 9.45
CA ASP A 57 -4.90 -23.67 8.57
C ASP A 57 -5.38 -22.30 8.08
N ASP A 58 -4.73 -21.20 8.49
CA ASP A 58 -5.04 -19.85 8.02
C ASP A 58 -4.01 -19.34 7.00
N MET A 59 -4.47 -18.41 6.17
CA MET A 59 -3.66 -17.77 5.14
C MET A 59 -4.16 -16.34 4.95
N TYR A 60 -3.25 -15.38 5.04
CA TYR A 60 -3.56 -13.95 5.00
C TYR A 60 -2.43 -13.13 4.38
N HIS A 61 -2.77 -11.92 3.94
CA HIS A 61 -1.76 -10.97 3.46
C HIS A 61 -0.98 -10.37 4.63
N ILE A 62 0.31 -10.19 4.44
CA ILE A 62 1.18 -9.46 5.35
C ILE A 62 1.97 -8.38 4.63
N MET A 63 2.33 -7.37 5.40
CA MET A 63 3.39 -6.43 5.07
C MET A 63 4.38 -6.35 6.25
N PHE A 64 5.49 -5.62 6.08
CA PHE A 64 6.48 -5.44 7.15
C PHE A 64 6.51 -4.01 7.63
N ASP A 65 6.53 -3.84 8.95
CA ASP A 65 6.87 -2.57 9.55
C ASP A 65 8.25 -2.12 9.05
N GLN A 66 8.38 -0.84 8.66
CA GLN A 66 9.63 -0.36 8.09
C GLN A 66 10.75 -0.22 9.11
N GLN A 67 10.43 0.05 10.38
CA GLN A 67 11.38 0.25 11.46
C GLN A 67 11.73 -1.08 12.13
N THR A 68 10.72 -1.83 12.60
CA THR A 68 10.91 -3.05 13.41
C THR A 68 11.06 -4.31 12.56
N LYS A 69 10.72 -4.25 11.27
CA LYS A 69 10.63 -5.41 10.37
C LYS A 69 9.68 -6.50 10.85
N GLN A 70 8.80 -6.19 11.79
CA GLN A 70 7.76 -7.13 12.24
C GLN A 70 6.68 -7.27 11.17
N ARG A 71 6.07 -8.45 11.14
CA ARG A 71 4.97 -8.77 10.23
C ARG A 71 3.70 -8.10 10.73
N ILE A 72 2.99 -7.45 9.82
CA ILE A 72 1.69 -6.85 10.07
C ILE A 72 0.71 -7.56 9.15
N ARG A 73 -0.32 -8.18 9.72
CA ARG A 73 -1.45 -8.73 8.97
C ARG A 73 -2.23 -7.57 8.34
N VAL A 74 -2.63 -7.75 7.08
CA VAL A 74 -3.33 -6.72 6.30
C VAL A 74 -4.59 -7.33 5.71
N ASP A 75 -5.74 -7.07 6.30
CA ASP A 75 -7.03 -7.54 5.79
C ASP A 75 -7.63 -6.52 4.79
N SER A 76 -7.28 -5.24 4.94
CA SER A 76 -7.66 -4.17 4.02
C SER A 76 -6.49 -3.24 3.72
N PHE A 77 -6.52 -2.55 2.57
CA PHE A 77 -5.50 -1.59 2.21
C PHE A 77 -6.12 -0.34 1.57
N PRO A 78 -6.59 0.64 2.39
CA PRO A 78 -7.33 1.81 1.91
C PRO A 78 -6.56 2.73 0.96
N ALA A 79 -5.23 2.59 0.90
CA ALA A 79 -4.42 3.30 -0.09
C ALA A 79 -4.60 2.75 -1.51
N ALA A 80 -4.87 1.45 -1.64
CA ALA A 80 -5.11 0.82 -2.94
C ALA A 80 -6.57 1.00 -3.38
N SER A 81 -6.78 0.91 -4.68
CA SER A 81 -8.10 1.00 -5.29
C SER A 81 -9.09 0.03 -4.64
N GLU A 82 -10.37 0.35 -4.73
CA GLU A 82 -11.42 -0.53 -4.24
C GLU A 82 -11.38 -1.91 -4.90
N LEU A 83 -11.02 -1.96 -6.19
CA LEU A 83 -10.87 -3.22 -6.92
C LEU A 83 -9.79 -4.10 -6.29
N ILE A 84 -8.63 -3.54 -5.93
CA ILE A 84 -7.58 -4.29 -5.24
C ILE A 84 -8.09 -4.82 -3.90
N ASN A 85 -8.81 -4.00 -3.12
CA ASN A 85 -9.37 -4.44 -1.84
C ASN A 85 -10.36 -5.60 -2.01
N ARG A 86 -11.25 -5.54 -3.02
CA ARG A 86 -12.15 -6.66 -3.34
C ARG A 86 -11.39 -7.92 -3.75
N LEU A 87 -10.34 -7.77 -4.56
CA LEU A 87 -9.52 -8.89 -5.03
C LEU A 87 -8.68 -9.51 -3.92
N MET A 88 -8.21 -8.73 -2.94
CA MET A 88 -7.52 -9.26 -1.76
C MET A 88 -8.41 -10.28 -1.04
N SER A 89 -9.65 -9.92 -0.72
CA SER A 89 -10.58 -10.83 -0.05
C SER A 89 -10.93 -12.04 -0.94
N ALA A 90 -11.26 -11.80 -2.21
CA ALA A 90 -11.62 -12.87 -3.14
C ALA A 90 -10.50 -13.90 -3.34
N LEU A 91 -9.24 -13.45 -3.40
CA LEU A 91 -8.10 -14.33 -3.58
C LEU A 91 -7.88 -15.23 -2.36
N MET A 92 -7.99 -14.71 -1.13
CA MET A 92 -7.86 -15.53 0.07
C MET A 92 -8.95 -16.62 0.13
N VAL A 93 -10.19 -16.28 -0.25
CA VAL A 93 -11.30 -17.24 -0.33
C VAL A 93 -11.02 -18.31 -1.40
N ALA A 94 -10.51 -17.92 -2.56
CA ALA A 94 -10.24 -18.87 -3.65
C ALA A 94 -9.05 -19.81 -3.36
N LEU A 95 -8.04 -19.34 -2.63
CA LEU A 95 -6.82 -20.11 -2.36
C LEU A 95 -6.91 -21.00 -1.11
N LYS A 96 -7.69 -20.63 -0.08
CA LYS A 96 -7.82 -21.41 1.16
C LYS A 96 -8.22 -22.89 0.98
N PRO A 97 -9.14 -23.27 0.07
CA PRO A 97 -9.56 -24.67 -0.10
C PRO A 97 -8.53 -25.58 -0.76
N ASN A 98 -7.47 -25.02 -1.36
CA ASN A 98 -6.49 -25.77 -2.13
C ASN A 98 -5.08 -25.49 -1.57
N PRO A 99 -4.75 -26.03 -0.38
CA PRO A 99 -3.47 -25.77 0.26
C PRO A 99 -2.38 -26.40 -0.59
N VAL A 100 -1.71 -25.57 -1.41
CA VAL A 100 -0.40 -25.93 -1.94
C VAL A 100 0.50 -26.09 -0.71
N PRO A 101 1.14 -27.25 -0.47
CA PRO A 101 2.08 -27.39 0.63
C PRO A 101 3.18 -26.37 0.38
N ALA A 102 3.30 -25.37 1.27
CA ALA A 102 4.32 -24.35 1.15
C ALA A 102 5.70 -25.05 1.09
N PRO A 103 6.50 -24.87 0.02
CA PRO A 103 7.90 -25.23 0.12
C PRO A 103 8.49 -24.40 1.26
N GLN A 104 9.19 -25.07 2.18
CA GLN A 104 9.78 -24.44 3.35
C GLN A 104 10.48 -23.12 2.97
N ALA A 105 9.93 -22.01 3.45
CA ALA A 105 10.52 -20.67 3.46
C ALA A 105 10.88 -20.04 2.08
N VAL A 106 9.95 -19.98 1.13
CA VAL A 106 10.04 -19.03 0.00
C VAL A 106 8.89 -18.01 0.07
N PRO A 107 9.17 -16.70 0.16
CA PRO A 107 8.11 -15.70 0.14
C PRO A 107 7.54 -15.55 -1.27
N ASP A 108 6.37 -16.13 -1.52
CA ASP A 108 5.62 -15.87 -2.74
C ASP A 108 5.14 -14.41 -2.75
N ARG A 109 5.55 -13.66 -3.79
CA ARG A 109 5.20 -12.25 -4.00
C ARG A 109 4.05 -12.18 -4.98
N LEU A 110 2.84 -11.90 -4.50
CA LEU A 110 1.70 -11.62 -5.37
C LEU A 110 1.65 -10.13 -5.69
N SER A 111 1.58 -9.83 -6.99
CA SER A 111 1.46 -8.47 -7.51
C SER A 111 0.06 -8.28 -8.09
N PHE A 112 -0.70 -7.32 -7.58
CA PHE A 112 -2.01 -6.96 -8.10
C PHE A 112 -1.89 -5.76 -9.04
N TYR A 113 -2.44 -5.88 -10.24
CA TYR A 113 -2.56 -4.79 -11.22
C TYR A 113 -4.05 -4.50 -11.42
N ALA A 114 -4.50 -3.27 -11.14
CA ALA A 114 -5.81 -2.81 -11.55
C ALA A 114 -5.68 -2.11 -12.91
N GLU A 115 -6.18 -2.74 -13.96
CA GLU A 115 -6.43 -2.06 -15.24
C GLU A 115 -7.71 -1.23 -15.13
N ARG A 116 -7.73 -0.07 -15.81
CA ARG A 116 -8.77 0.95 -15.70
C ARG A 116 -10.16 0.45 -16.08
#